data_AF-A0A5J4RCX5-F1
#
_entry.id   AF-A0A5J4RCX5-F1
#
_cell.length_a   1.000
_cell.length_b   1.000
_cell.length_c   1.000
_cell.angle_alpha   90.00
_cell.angle_beta   90.00
_cell.angle_gamma   90.00
#
_symmetry.space_group_name_H-M   'P 1'
#
loop_
_entity.id
_entity.type
_entity.pdbx_description
1 polymer ?
#
loop_
_entity_poly.entity_id
_entity_poly.type
_entity_poly.pdbx_seq_one_letter_code
_entity_poly.pdbx_strand_id
1 'polypeptide(L)'
;MRITNTGFIFVEKAMKRLSISNKDFVVSSIQAYFEKNEEAKFIHRLHGILLFVGKETESYKSIGSLFGNSPRTISNWIKKVIETGDINSLREQQRQGRPPRLSLLQRGELREVLQQSPEKSGMNCNIWDGKSLSAYIKEHYGIDLKVRACQNLFHTLGFSLKRARPVVCRADEEKKMLSKKTSRENRHR
;
A
#
# COMPACT_ATOMS: atom_id res chain seq x y z
N MET A 1 -75.83 35.03 16.32
CA MET A 1 -75.15 34.81 15.03
C MET A 1 -73.84 34.11 15.34
N ARG A 2 -73.69 32.87 14.85
CA ARG A 2 -72.54 31.98 15.08
C ARG A 2 -71.29 32.57 14.44
N ILE A 3 -70.12 32.48 15.08
CA ILE A 3 -68.89 31.97 14.43
C ILE A 3 -68.12 31.14 15.46
N THR A 4 -67.76 29.95 15.01
CA THR A 4 -67.27 28.79 15.73
C THR A 4 -65.78 28.84 16.06
N ASN A 5 -65.47 28.27 17.21
CA ASN A 5 -64.23 27.59 17.57
C ASN A 5 -63.62 26.84 16.37
N THR A 6 -62.39 27.19 16.00
CA THR A 6 -61.49 26.33 15.21
C THR A 6 -60.12 26.35 15.87
N GLY A 7 -60.01 25.63 16.99
CA GLY A 7 -58.74 25.16 17.51
C GLY A 7 -58.08 24.23 16.50
N PHE A 8 -57.02 24.72 15.87
CA PHE A 8 -56.15 23.91 15.02
C PHE A 8 -55.25 23.08 15.95
N ILE A 9 -55.65 21.84 16.25
CA ILE A 9 -54.85 20.91 17.05
C ILE A 9 -53.73 20.39 16.14
N PHE A 10 -52.53 20.96 16.30
CA PHE A 10 -51.32 20.43 15.69
C PHE A 10 -50.93 19.15 16.45
N VAL A 11 -51.34 17.99 15.94
CA VAL A 11 -50.90 16.70 16.48
C VAL A 11 -49.47 16.46 16.00
N GLU A 12 -48.48 16.83 16.82
CA GLU A 12 -47.12 16.33 16.65
C GLU A 12 -47.13 14.80 16.78
N LYS A 13 -47.06 14.11 15.64
CA LYS A 13 -46.89 12.67 15.59
C LYS A 13 -45.50 12.35 16.13
N ALA A 14 -45.42 12.00 17.42
CA ALA A 14 -44.17 11.58 18.06
C ALA A 14 -43.49 10.48 17.24
N MET A 15 -42.28 10.74 16.73
CA MET A 15 -41.53 9.75 15.98
C MET A 15 -41.15 8.58 16.89
N LYS A 16 -41.59 7.37 16.52
CA LYS A 16 -41.24 6.15 17.23
C LYS A 16 -39.74 5.87 17.04
N ARG A 17 -39.01 5.69 18.14
CA ARG A 17 -37.58 5.33 18.11
C ARG A 17 -37.40 3.98 17.42
N LEU A 18 -36.66 3.95 16.33
CA LEU A 18 -36.29 2.73 15.65
C LEU A 18 -35.15 2.03 16.40
N SER A 19 -35.26 0.71 16.56
CA SER A 19 -34.23 -0.12 17.20
C SER A 19 -33.72 -1.17 16.22
N ILE A 20 -32.40 -1.20 16.03
CA ILE A 20 -31.72 -2.26 15.28
C ILE A 20 -31.49 -3.43 16.24
N SER A 21 -31.97 -4.63 15.88
CA SER A 21 -31.81 -5.84 16.72
C SER A 21 -30.35 -6.29 16.83
N ASN A 22 -29.64 -6.45 15.70
CA ASN A 22 -28.27 -6.95 15.68
C ASN A 22 -27.25 -5.83 15.50
N LYS A 23 -27.05 -5.03 16.55
CA LYS A 23 -26.20 -3.83 16.50
C LYS A 23 -24.75 -4.18 16.19
N ASP A 24 -24.20 -5.19 16.85
CA ASP A 24 -22.78 -5.54 16.73
C ASP A 24 -22.46 -6.03 15.31
N PHE A 25 -23.29 -6.89 14.74
CA PHE A 25 -23.13 -7.35 13.35
C PHE A 25 -23.19 -6.19 12.35
N VAL A 26 -24.12 -5.24 12.55
CA VAL A 26 -24.25 -4.07 11.67
C VAL A 26 -23.00 -3.19 11.77
N VAL A 27 -22.52 -2.92 12.98
CA VAL A 27 -21.28 -2.13 13.21
C VAL A 27 -20.09 -2.81 12.54
N SER A 28 -19.89 -4.11 12.76
CA SER A 28 -18.79 -4.87 12.14
C SER A 28 -18.90 -4.90 10.61
N SER A 29 -20.10 -5.01 10.06
CA SER A 29 -20.32 -5.00 8.61
C SER A 29 -19.97 -3.64 7.98
N ILE A 30 -20.35 -2.54 8.65
CA ILE A 30 -20.00 -1.18 8.22
C ILE A 30 -18.48 -0.96 8.29
N GLN A 31 -17.86 -1.37 9.40
CA GLN A 31 -16.40 -1.26 9.55
C GLN A 31 -15.65 -2.06 8.48
N ALA A 32 -16.07 -3.29 8.20
CA ALA A 32 -15.50 -4.11 7.14
C ALA A 32 -15.70 -3.50 5.74
N TYR A 33 -16.80 -2.79 5.51
CA TYR A 33 -17.03 -2.06 4.27
C TYR A 33 -16.05 -0.88 4.14
N PHE A 34 -15.84 -0.12 5.21
CA PHE A 34 -14.86 0.97 5.22
C PHE A 34 -13.44 0.46 4.97
N GLU A 35 -13.04 -0.68 5.53
CA GLU A 35 -11.69 -1.23 5.31
C GLU A 35 -11.37 -1.49 3.84
N LYS A 36 -12.37 -1.87 3.03
CA LYS A 36 -12.21 -2.21 1.61
C LYS A 36 -12.27 -1.01 0.67
N ASN A 37 -12.87 0.10 1.10
CA ASN A 37 -13.13 1.25 0.24
C ASN A 37 -12.42 2.50 0.77
N GLU A 38 -11.39 2.94 0.04
CA GLU A 38 -10.59 4.12 0.40
C GLU A 38 -11.42 5.42 0.46
N GLU A 39 -12.40 5.59 -0.44
CA GLU A 39 -13.29 6.74 -0.42
C GLU A 39 -14.20 6.72 0.82
N ALA A 40 -14.65 5.53 1.23
CA ALA A 40 -15.46 5.38 2.42
C ALA A 40 -14.67 5.71 3.70
N LYS A 41 -13.39 5.30 3.79
CA LYS A 41 -12.50 5.73 4.88
C LYS A 41 -12.34 7.25 4.89
N PHE A 42 -12.17 7.86 3.73
CA PHE A 42 -12.02 9.30 3.61
C PHE A 42 -13.28 10.03 4.10
N ILE A 43 -14.47 9.66 3.62
CA ILE A 43 -15.74 10.23 4.05
C ILE A 43 -15.98 10.01 5.56
N HIS A 44 -15.61 8.85 6.10
CA HIS A 44 -15.69 8.56 7.54
C HIS A 44 -14.82 9.52 8.37
N ARG A 45 -13.59 9.79 7.93
CA ARG A 45 -12.71 10.79 8.57
C ARG A 45 -13.31 12.18 8.53
N LEU A 46 -13.90 12.58 7.39
CA LEU A 46 -14.56 13.87 7.23
C LEU A 46 -15.76 14.05 8.16
N HIS A 47 -16.62 13.03 8.28
CA HIS A 47 -17.74 13.10 9.23
C HIS A 47 -17.27 13.25 10.68
N GLY A 48 -16.16 12.59 11.05
CA GLY A 48 -15.55 12.76 12.37
C GLY A 48 -15.16 14.21 12.65
N ILE A 49 -14.55 14.88 11.66
CA ILE A 49 -14.17 16.29 11.77
C ILE A 49 -15.40 17.20 11.72
N LEU A 50 -16.38 16.90 10.88
CA LEU A 50 -17.61 17.67 10.80
C LEU A 50 -18.35 17.69 12.15
N LEU A 51 -18.41 16.56 12.85
CA LEU A 51 -18.99 16.51 14.20
C LEU A 51 -18.17 17.31 15.21
N PHE A 52 -16.84 17.30 15.11
CA PHE A 52 -15.98 18.11 15.98
C PHE A 52 -16.20 19.61 15.75
N VAL A 53 -16.31 20.04 14.48
CA VAL A 53 -16.55 21.45 14.13
C VAL A 53 -17.98 21.89 14.45
N GLY A 54 -18.97 21.02 14.23
CA GLY A 54 -20.37 21.35 14.44
C GLY A 54 -20.84 21.27 15.90
N LYS A 55 -20.04 20.69 16.80
CA LYS A 55 -20.36 20.57 18.22
C LYS A 55 -19.16 20.97 19.08
N GLU A 56 -19.16 22.21 19.55
CA GLU A 56 -18.07 22.79 20.35
C GLU A 56 -17.77 22.05 21.66
N THR A 57 -18.72 21.26 22.19
CA THR A 57 -18.59 20.56 23.47
C THR A 57 -18.09 19.11 23.36
N GLU A 58 -17.96 18.57 22.15
CA GLU A 58 -17.60 17.15 21.97
C GLU A 58 -16.09 16.94 22.10
N SER A 59 -15.70 16.14 23.10
CA SER A 59 -14.30 15.73 23.26
C SER A 59 -13.89 14.69 22.20
N TYR A 60 -12.59 14.60 21.91
CA TYR A 60 -12.02 13.55 21.04
C TYR A 60 -12.40 12.13 21.48
N LYS A 61 -12.62 11.93 22.79
CA LYS A 61 -13.03 10.66 23.38
C LYS A 61 -14.47 10.29 23.01
N SER A 62 -15.37 11.27 23.03
CA SER A 62 -16.77 11.09 22.65
C SER A 62 -16.86 10.69 21.18
N ILE A 63 -16.21 11.47 20.30
CA ILE A 63 -16.17 11.24 18.86
C ILE A 63 -15.53 9.88 18.54
N GLY A 64 -14.41 9.56 19.18
CA GLY A 64 -13.76 8.26 19.02
C GLY A 64 -14.69 7.09 19.40
N SER A 65 -15.39 7.21 20.51
CA SER A 65 -16.34 6.18 20.97
C SER A 65 -17.53 6.01 20.02
N LEU A 66 -18.02 7.10 19.43
CA LEU A 66 -19.12 7.09 18.46
C LEU A 66 -18.73 6.38 17.15
N PHE A 67 -17.51 6.58 16.69
CA PHE A 67 -17.02 6.05 15.42
C PHE A 67 -16.15 4.79 15.53
N GLY A 68 -15.96 4.23 16.74
CA GLY A 68 -15.08 3.09 16.98
C GLY A 68 -13.59 3.38 16.70
N ASN A 69 -13.15 4.61 16.89
CA ASN A 69 -11.77 5.06 16.65
C ASN A 69 -11.11 5.50 17.96
N SER A 70 -9.78 5.38 18.05
CA SER A 70 -9.08 5.87 19.22
C SER A 70 -9.16 7.42 19.30
N PRO A 71 -9.23 8.01 20.51
CA PRO A 71 -9.22 9.48 20.65
C PRO A 71 -7.98 10.12 20.00
N ARG A 72 -6.85 9.40 20.02
CA ARG A 72 -5.59 9.83 19.39
C ARG A 72 -5.73 9.89 17.86
N THR A 73 -6.45 8.94 17.26
CA THR A 73 -6.71 8.90 15.81
C THR A 73 -7.49 10.15 15.38
N ILE A 74 -8.55 10.49 16.11
CA ILE A 74 -9.35 11.69 15.85
C ILE A 74 -8.50 12.96 15.99
N SER A 75 -7.73 13.06 17.07
CA SER A 75 -6.82 14.20 17.29
C SER A 75 -5.81 14.36 16.15
N ASN A 76 -5.24 13.25 15.65
CA ASN A 76 -4.30 13.28 14.53
C ASN A 76 -4.96 13.76 13.23
N TRP A 77 -6.20 13.35 12.94
CA TRP A 77 -6.92 13.82 11.75
C TRP A 77 -7.15 15.33 11.81
N ILE A 78 -7.62 15.84 12.94
CA ILE A 78 -7.87 17.27 13.13
C ILE A 78 -6.57 18.06 13.02
N LYS A 79 -5.51 17.64 13.72
CA LYS A 79 -4.19 18.26 13.61
C LYS A 79 -3.68 18.30 12.17
N LYS A 80 -3.82 17.20 11.44
CA LYS A 80 -3.38 17.13 10.04
C LYS A 80 -4.10 18.14 9.15
N VAL A 81 -5.42 18.31 9.32
CA VAL A 81 -6.19 19.31 8.58
C VAL A 81 -5.77 20.73 8.99
N ILE A 82 -5.53 20.99 10.27
CA ILE A 82 -5.07 22.31 10.74
C ILE A 82 -3.67 22.63 10.17
N GLU A 83 -2.75 21.68 10.18
CA GLU A 83 -1.37 21.86 9.70
C GLU A 83 -1.29 22.04 8.17
N THR A 84 -2.15 21.34 7.42
CA THR A 84 -2.13 21.37 5.95
C THR A 84 -3.09 22.39 5.34
N GLY A 85 -4.14 22.78 6.06
CA GLY A 85 -5.22 23.64 5.57
C GLY A 85 -6.16 22.96 4.55
N ASP A 86 -5.98 21.67 4.28
CA ASP A 86 -6.74 20.94 3.25
C ASP A 86 -7.30 19.62 3.80
N ILE A 87 -8.57 19.36 3.49
CA ILE A 87 -9.25 18.11 3.82
C ILE A 87 -8.67 16.92 3.05
N ASN A 88 -8.14 17.12 1.84
CA ASN A 88 -7.56 16.02 1.04
C ASN A 88 -6.31 15.43 1.68
N SER A 89 -5.70 16.13 2.65
CA SER A 89 -4.62 15.59 3.47
C SER A 89 -5.02 14.29 4.21
N LEU A 90 -6.31 14.05 4.44
CA LEU A 90 -6.81 12.84 5.08
C LEU A 90 -6.97 11.66 4.13
N ARG A 91 -6.82 11.85 2.81
CA ARG A 91 -6.83 10.72 1.86
C ARG A 91 -5.63 9.82 2.13
N GLU A 92 -5.84 8.52 2.03
CA GLU A 92 -4.76 7.54 2.12
C GLU A 92 -3.81 7.76 0.94
N GLN A 93 -2.59 8.24 1.22
CA GLN A 93 -1.56 8.33 0.20
C GLN A 93 -0.81 7.00 0.13
N GLN A 94 -0.51 6.55 -1.09
CA GLN A 94 0.39 5.43 -1.31
C GLN A 94 1.72 5.75 -0.63
N ARG A 95 2.04 5.02 0.44
CA ARG A 95 3.32 5.17 1.13
C ARG A 95 4.39 4.68 0.18
N GLN A 96 5.13 5.61 -0.43
CA GLN A 96 6.35 5.27 -1.14
C GLN A 96 7.26 4.59 -0.13
N GLY A 97 7.64 3.34 -0.41
CA GLY A 97 8.55 2.60 0.47
C GLY A 97 9.90 3.29 0.60
N ARG A 98 10.89 2.60 1.17
CA ARG A 98 12.25 3.14 1.24
C ARG A 98 12.69 3.59 -0.17
N PRO A 99 13.13 4.86 -0.35
CA PRO A 99 13.53 5.33 -1.66
C PRO A 99 14.63 4.42 -2.22
N PRO A 100 14.57 4.03 -3.49
CA PRO A 100 15.58 3.19 -4.09
C PRO A 100 16.93 3.91 -4.04
N ARG A 101 18.01 3.17 -3.80
CA ARG A 101 19.37 3.75 -3.73
C ARG A 101 19.86 4.30 -5.06
N LEU A 102 19.32 3.79 -6.17
CA LEU A 102 19.61 4.25 -7.53
C LEU A 102 18.44 5.11 -8.03
N SER A 103 18.76 6.26 -8.61
CA SER A 103 17.77 7.14 -9.25
C SER A 103 17.16 6.47 -10.49
N LEU A 104 16.02 6.98 -10.97
CA LEU A 104 15.40 6.47 -12.20
C LEU A 104 16.32 6.60 -13.42
N LEU A 105 17.08 7.71 -13.51
CA LEU A 105 18.06 7.94 -14.57
C LEU A 105 19.19 6.91 -14.53
N GLN A 106 19.80 6.70 -13.35
CA GLN A 106 20.87 5.71 -13.16
C GLN A 106 20.40 4.29 -13.50
N ARG A 107 19.13 3.95 -13.24
CA ARG A 107 18.57 2.64 -13.61
C ARG A 107 18.36 2.50 -15.12
N GLY A 108 18.05 3.60 -15.81
CA GLY A 108 17.97 3.65 -17.27
C GLY A 108 19.33 3.42 -17.92
N GLU A 109 20.33 4.19 -17.52
CA GLU A 109 21.73 4.04 -17.96
C GLU A 109 22.23 2.61 -17.71
N LEU A 110 21.99 2.10 -16.50
CA LEU A 110 22.42 0.74 -16.15
C LEU A 110 21.76 -0.31 -17.05
N ARG A 111 20.51 -0.11 -17.47
CA ARG A 111 19.83 -1.04 -18.40
C ARG A 111 20.51 -1.05 -19.78
N GLU A 112 21.02 0.08 -20.25
CA GLU A 112 21.75 0.17 -21.52
C GLU A 112 23.13 -0.49 -21.41
N VAL A 113 23.85 -0.20 -20.33
CA VAL A 113 25.16 -0.80 -20.03
C VAL A 113 25.07 -2.33 -19.93
N LEU A 114 24.04 -2.85 -19.23
CA LEU A 114 23.84 -4.29 -19.07
C LEU A 114 23.49 -5.03 -20.38
N GLN A 115 23.08 -4.33 -21.43
CA GLN A 115 22.89 -4.92 -22.76
C GLN A 115 24.21 -5.08 -23.51
N GLN A 116 25.24 -4.34 -23.13
CA GLN A 116 26.59 -4.43 -23.68
C GLN A 116 27.41 -5.48 -22.91
N SER A 117 28.47 -5.99 -23.55
CA SER A 117 29.42 -6.88 -22.87
C SER A 117 30.16 -6.10 -21.77
N PRO A 118 30.41 -6.68 -20.59
CA PRO A 118 31.05 -5.96 -19.48
C PRO A 118 32.45 -5.41 -19.85
N GLU A 119 33.17 -6.07 -20.76
CA GLU A 119 34.45 -5.59 -21.29
C GLU A 119 34.35 -4.20 -21.94
N LYS A 120 33.25 -3.94 -22.67
CA LYS A 120 33.01 -2.61 -23.27
C LYS A 120 32.71 -1.53 -22.23
N SER A 121 32.32 -1.95 -21.04
CA SER A 121 32.01 -1.09 -19.90
C SER A 121 33.17 -0.97 -18.91
N GLY A 122 34.38 -1.40 -19.30
CA GLY A 122 35.58 -1.29 -18.46
C GLY A 122 35.74 -2.40 -17.42
N MET A 123 34.88 -3.43 -17.44
CA MET A 123 34.94 -4.53 -16.47
C MET A 123 35.73 -5.72 -17.02
N ASN A 124 36.67 -6.24 -16.22
CA ASN A 124 37.46 -7.45 -16.53
C ASN A 124 36.64 -8.74 -16.35
N CYS A 125 35.44 -8.81 -16.93
CA CYS A 125 34.61 -10.02 -16.88
C CYS A 125 33.84 -10.23 -18.19
N ASN A 126 33.67 -11.49 -18.58
CA ASN A 126 32.97 -11.85 -19.82
C ASN A 126 31.43 -11.81 -19.65
N ILE A 127 30.92 -11.99 -18.42
CA ILE A 127 29.48 -12.06 -18.14
C ILE A 127 29.15 -11.18 -16.93
N TRP A 128 28.02 -10.47 -17.02
CA TRP A 128 27.42 -9.78 -15.88
C TRP A 128 26.96 -10.77 -14.79
N ASP A 129 27.53 -10.64 -13.60
CA ASP A 129 27.15 -11.37 -12.39
C ASP A 129 26.86 -10.34 -11.28
N GLY A 130 26.20 -10.76 -10.19
CA GLY A 130 25.88 -9.87 -9.07
C GLY A 130 27.11 -9.21 -8.44
N LYS A 131 28.28 -9.85 -8.49
CA LYS A 131 29.56 -9.29 -8.02
C LYS A 131 30.11 -8.23 -8.97
N SER A 132 30.12 -8.49 -10.28
CA SER A 132 30.61 -7.52 -11.25
C SER A 132 29.71 -6.29 -11.32
N LEU A 133 28.39 -6.47 -11.21
CA LEU A 133 27.45 -5.36 -11.11
C LEU A 133 27.65 -4.51 -9.85
N SER A 134 27.93 -5.15 -8.71
CA SER A 134 28.24 -4.44 -7.46
C SER A 134 29.50 -3.57 -7.59
N ALA A 135 30.57 -4.12 -8.18
CA ALA A 135 31.81 -3.40 -8.44
C ALA A 135 31.59 -2.22 -9.41
N TYR A 136 30.90 -2.45 -10.54
CA TYR A 136 30.56 -1.41 -11.51
C TYR A 136 29.78 -0.25 -10.87
N ILE A 137 28.75 -0.55 -10.08
CA ILE A 137 27.93 0.49 -9.43
C ILE A 137 28.75 1.27 -8.39
N LYS A 138 29.66 0.61 -7.69
CA LYS A 138 30.54 1.26 -6.73
C LYS A 138 31.53 2.21 -7.42
N GLU A 139 32.08 1.81 -8.57
CA GLU A 139 33.05 2.60 -9.33
C GLU A 139 32.40 3.79 -10.06
N HIS A 140 31.27 3.57 -10.74
CA HIS A 140 30.63 4.60 -11.55
C HIS A 140 29.70 5.52 -10.76
N TYR A 141 29.04 5.03 -9.71
CA TYR A 141 28.04 5.80 -8.97
C TYR A 141 28.41 6.04 -7.49
N GLY A 142 29.52 5.46 -6.99
CA GLY A 142 29.93 5.61 -5.58
C GLY A 142 28.99 4.94 -4.57
N ILE A 143 28.06 4.10 -5.03
CA ILE A 143 27.03 3.48 -4.18
C ILE A 143 27.44 2.04 -3.84
N ASP A 144 27.57 1.74 -2.56
CA ASP A 144 27.80 0.36 -2.11
C ASP A 144 26.50 -0.45 -2.08
N LEU A 145 26.37 -1.41 -3.02
CA LEU A 145 25.26 -2.35 -3.08
C LEU A 145 25.75 -3.77 -2.81
N LYS A 146 25.07 -4.45 -1.88
CA LYS A 146 25.30 -5.88 -1.63
C LYS A 146 24.95 -6.70 -2.87
N VAL A 147 25.67 -7.81 -3.08
CA VAL A 147 25.47 -8.75 -4.21
C VAL A 147 24.00 -9.17 -4.39
N ARG A 148 23.27 -9.43 -3.29
CA ARG A 148 21.84 -9.79 -3.34
C ARG A 148 20.97 -8.65 -3.88
N ALA A 149 21.29 -7.40 -3.57
CA ALA A 149 20.59 -6.24 -4.11
C ALA A 149 20.84 -6.11 -5.62
N CYS A 150 22.07 -6.37 -6.08
CA CYS A 150 22.42 -6.42 -7.51
C CYS A 150 21.69 -7.56 -8.25
N GLN A 151 21.56 -8.74 -7.64
CA GLN A 151 20.77 -9.84 -8.19
C GLN A 151 19.29 -9.47 -8.35
N ASN A 152 18.69 -8.87 -7.31
CA ASN A 152 17.31 -8.37 -7.40
C ASN A 152 17.18 -7.25 -8.44
N LEU A 153 18.21 -6.44 -8.63
CA LEU A 153 18.24 -5.38 -9.62
C LEU A 153 18.17 -5.94 -11.05
N PHE A 154 18.87 -7.04 -11.35
CA PHE A 154 18.71 -7.74 -12.64
C PHE A 154 17.27 -8.15 -12.90
N HIS A 155 16.60 -8.77 -11.92
CA HIS A 155 15.20 -9.16 -12.05
C HIS A 155 14.28 -7.95 -12.25
N THR A 156 14.51 -6.88 -11.50
CA THR A 156 13.67 -5.67 -11.59
C THR A 156 13.85 -4.94 -12.93
N LEU A 157 15.04 -5.03 -13.52
CA LEU A 157 15.34 -4.46 -14.84
C LEU A 157 14.90 -5.36 -16.01
N GLY A 158 14.39 -6.57 -15.73
CA GLY A 158 13.88 -7.51 -16.73
C GLY A 158 14.92 -8.47 -17.31
N PHE A 159 16.08 -8.61 -16.68
CA PHE A 159 17.11 -9.56 -17.11
C PHE A 159 16.88 -10.95 -16.50
N SER A 160 17.11 -11.99 -17.30
CA SER A 160 17.05 -13.39 -16.88
C SER A 160 18.45 -13.99 -16.71
N LEU A 161 18.59 -14.92 -15.77
CA LEU A 161 19.84 -15.63 -15.52
C LEU A 161 20.11 -16.61 -16.67
N LYS A 162 21.17 -16.36 -17.45
CA LYS A 162 21.56 -17.20 -18.59
C LYS A 162 22.33 -18.47 -18.22
N ARG A 163 22.72 -18.67 -16.96
CA ARG A 163 23.52 -19.86 -16.59
C ARG A 163 22.65 -21.12 -16.64
N ALA A 164 22.98 -22.01 -17.57
CA ALA A 164 22.43 -23.35 -17.60
C ALA A 164 22.80 -24.10 -16.31
N ARG A 165 21.85 -24.89 -15.79
CA ARG A 165 22.12 -25.78 -14.66
C ARG A 165 23.20 -26.77 -15.09
N PRO A 166 24.33 -26.91 -14.35
CA PRO A 166 25.35 -27.90 -14.72
C PRO A 166 24.70 -29.29 -14.73
N VAL A 167 24.75 -29.95 -15.89
CA VAL A 167 24.27 -31.31 -16.06
C VAL A 167 25.43 -32.23 -15.71
N VAL A 168 25.26 -33.05 -14.67
CA VAL A 168 26.25 -34.08 -14.32
C VAL A 168 26.24 -35.15 -15.41
N CYS A 169 27.37 -35.33 -16.11
CA CYS A 169 27.51 -36.27 -17.24
C CYS A 169 27.29 -37.75 -16.85
N ARG A 170 27.33 -38.10 -15.56
CA ARG A 170 27.20 -39.48 -15.04
C ARG A 170 25.99 -39.67 -14.13
N ALA A 171 24.85 -39.07 -14.46
CA ALA A 171 23.64 -39.28 -13.68
C ALA A 171 22.64 -40.12 -14.47
N ASP A 172 22.46 -41.38 -14.03
CA ASP A 172 21.41 -42.32 -14.47
C ASP A 172 20.09 -41.57 -14.70
N GLU A 173 19.55 -41.65 -15.91
CA GLU A 173 18.32 -40.94 -16.28
C GLU A 173 17.13 -41.36 -15.42
N GLU A 174 17.11 -42.62 -14.97
CA GLU A 174 16.06 -43.21 -14.15
C GLU A 174 15.98 -42.57 -12.75
N LYS A 175 17.12 -42.23 -12.14
CA LYS A 175 17.16 -41.55 -10.82
C LYS A 175 16.82 -40.05 -10.91
N LYS A 176 16.99 -39.43 -12.09
CA LYS A 176 16.54 -38.04 -12.35
C LYS A 176 15.02 -37.94 -12.46
N MET A 177 14.35 -38.94 -13.03
CA MET A 177 12.89 -38.98 -13.16
C MET A 177 12.21 -39.13 -11.79
N LEU A 178 12.71 -40.03 -10.94
CA LEU A 178 12.16 -40.30 -9.60
C LEU A 178 12.40 -39.17 -8.58
N SER A 179 13.44 -38.34 -8.76
CA SER A 179 13.79 -37.27 -7.81
C SER A 179 13.23 -35.88 -8.15
N LYS A 180 12.49 -35.73 -9.25
CA LYS A 180 11.75 -34.50 -9.55
C LYS A 180 10.60 -34.34 -8.55
N LYS A 181 10.90 -33.79 -7.37
CA LYS A 181 9.91 -33.12 -6.52
C LYS A 181 9.25 -32.04 -7.40
N THR A 182 7.95 -32.19 -7.62
CA THR A 182 7.08 -31.31 -8.40
C THR A 182 7.27 -29.84 -8.03
N SER A 183 8.17 -29.13 -8.73
CA SER A 183 8.21 -27.67 -8.69
C SER A 183 7.25 -27.16 -9.74
N ARG A 184 6.20 -26.45 -9.30
CA ARG A 184 5.22 -25.79 -10.17
C ARG A 184 5.92 -25.00 -11.27
N GLU A 185 5.40 -25.17 -12.47
CA GLU A 185 5.83 -24.53 -13.71
C GLU A 185 5.85 -23.01 -13.54
N ASN A 186 7.02 -22.39 -13.73
CA ASN A 186 7.22 -20.95 -13.61
C ASN A 186 6.42 -20.21 -14.69
N ARG A 187 5.27 -19.67 -14.31
CA ARG A 187 4.49 -18.72 -15.11
C ARG A 187 4.91 -17.30 -14.73
N HIS A 188 5.91 -16.76 -15.42
CA HIS A 188 6.15 -15.31 -15.41
C HIS A 188 5.95 -14.79 -16.83
N ARG A 189 4.93 -13.95 -16.96
CA ARG A 189 4.57 -13.11 -18.11
C ARG A 189 4.77 -11.67 -17.67
#